data_AF-A0A345R4C2-F1
#
_entry.id   AF-A0A345R4C2-F1
#
_cell.length_a   1.000
_cell.length_b   1.000
_cell.length_c   1.000
_cell.angle_alpha   90.00
_cell.angle_beta   90.00
_cell.angle_gamma   90.00
#
_symmetry.space_group_name_H-M   'P 1'
#
loop_
_entity.id
_entity.type
_entity.pdbx_description
1 polymer ?
#
loop_
_entity_poly.entity_id
_entity_poly.type
_entity_poly.pdbx_seq_one_letter_code
_entity_poly.pdbx_strand_id
1 'polypeptide(L)'
;MTTSMTTHVYTDQQLFDGMDRLRRLHKMAQRRTHVDALPATFHEESPALRRGLPHWHPENIQAAVLYPVNGGWNADIVLHDAPDGHLLVLDKGTGQPFANRAQAEKFLLDFVTALTAAWAPEAVLPDLAESLAA
;
A
#
# COMPACT_ATOMS: atom_id res chain seq x y z
N MET A 1 15.92 7.40 -23.77
CA MET A 1 16.67 6.45 -22.93
C MET A 1 15.65 5.73 -22.06
N THR A 2 15.32 4.50 -22.38
CA THR A 2 14.43 3.66 -21.58
C THR A 2 15.24 3.12 -20.40
N THR A 3 15.02 3.69 -19.21
CA THR A 3 15.46 3.08 -17.95
C THR A 3 14.74 1.74 -17.84
N SER A 4 15.48 0.67 -18.11
CA SER A 4 15.04 -0.70 -17.79
C SER A 4 14.78 -0.73 -16.29
N MET A 5 13.51 -0.73 -15.87
CA MET A 5 13.12 -1.02 -14.50
C MET A 5 13.58 -2.45 -14.22
N THR A 6 14.76 -2.62 -13.64
CA THR A 6 15.18 -3.90 -13.09
C THR A 6 14.26 -4.19 -11.92
N THR A 7 13.22 -4.99 -12.17
CA THR A 7 12.34 -5.53 -11.14
C THR A 7 13.20 -6.23 -10.11
N HIS A 8 13.15 -5.78 -8.85
CA HIS A 8 13.88 -6.43 -7.77
C HIS A 8 13.31 -7.84 -7.59
N VAL A 9 14.18 -8.85 -7.60
CA VAL A 9 13.78 -10.24 -7.36
C VAL A 9 13.84 -10.49 -5.86
N TYR A 10 12.68 -10.77 -5.26
CA TYR A 10 12.57 -11.08 -3.83
C TYR A 10 12.89 -12.54 -3.57
N THR A 11 13.61 -12.80 -2.48
CA THR A 11 13.76 -14.15 -1.93
C THR A 11 12.49 -14.59 -1.22
N ASP A 12 12.27 -15.90 -1.09
CA ASP A 12 11.13 -16.47 -0.35
C ASP A 12 11.04 -15.94 1.08
N GLN A 13 12.18 -15.75 1.75
CA GLN A 13 12.23 -15.18 3.10
C GLN A 13 11.74 -13.72 3.12
N GLN A 14 12.12 -12.90 2.13
CA GLN A 14 11.66 -11.52 2.04
C GLN A 14 10.15 -11.44 1.80
N LEU A 15 9.60 -12.36 1.01
CA LEU A 15 8.16 -12.47 0.78
C LEU A 15 7.44 -12.90 2.05
N PHE A 16 7.94 -13.92 2.76
CA PHE A 16 7.37 -14.37 4.03
C PHE A 16 7.37 -13.25 5.09
N ASP A 17 8.51 -12.57 5.28
CA ASP A 17 8.62 -11.42 6.17
C ASP A 17 7.68 -10.28 5.74
N GLY A 18 7.48 -10.12 4.43
CA GLY A 18 6.58 -9.14 3.84
C GLY A 18 5.11 -9.45 4.08
N MET A 19 4.71 -10.73 4.08
CA MET A 19 3.35 -11.17 4.44
C MET A 19 3.06 -10.85 5.91
N ASP A 20 4.00 -11.18 6.81
CA ASP A 20 3.86 -10.86 8.23
C ASP A 20 3.84 -9.35 8.49
N ARG A 21 4.65 -8.59 7.74
CA ARG A 21 4.61 -7.12 7.77
C ARG A 21 3.25 -6.59 7.33
N LEU A 22 2.71 -7.07 6.23
CA LEU A 22 1.39 -6.67 5.72
C LEU A 22 0.29 -6.90 6.75
N ARG A 23 0.27 -8.08 7.41
CA ARG A 23 -0.68 -8.38 8.50
C ARG A 23 -0.57 -7.37 9.66
N ARG A 24 0.65 -6.98 10.05
CA ARG A 24 0.84 -5.95 11.09
C ARG A 24 0.34 -4.58 10.62
N LEU A 25 0.66 -4.19 9.38
CA LEU A 25 0.24 -2.92 8.81
C LEU A 25 -1.28 -2.79 8.73
N HIS A 26 -1.99 -3.86 8.33
CA HIS A 26 -3.45 -3.87 8.38
C HIS A 26 -3.97 -3.67 9.80
N LYS A 27 -3.48 -4.42 10.79
CA LYS A 27 -3.90 -4.23 12.20
C LYS A 27 -3.62 -2.82 12.70
N MET A 28 -2.53 -2.20 12.27
CA MET A 28 -2.20 -0.82 12.62
C MET A 28 -3.12 0.18 11.93
N ALA A 29 -3.41 -0.01 10.64
CA ALA A 29 -4.35 0.81 9.89
C ALA A 29 -5.74 0.81 10.55
N GLN A 30 -6.27 -0.37 10.88
CA GLN A 30 -7.57 -0.54 11.56
C GLN A 30 -7.65 0.13 12.94
N ARG A 31 -6.50 0.31 13.61
CA ARG A 31 -6.41 0.95 14.94
C ARG A 31 -6.17 2.45 14.87
N ARG A 32 -5.87 3.01 13.69
CA ARG A 32 -5.67 4.44 13.55
C ARG A 32 -7.02 5.14 13.65
N THR A 33 -7.22 5.86 14.75
CA THR A 33 -8.37 6.72 14.99
C THR A 33 -8.38 8.00 14.14
N HIS A 34 -7.34 8.28 13.35
CA HIS A 34 -7.26 9.47 12.51
C HIS A 34 -7.82 9.23 11.10
N VAL A 35 -9.14 9.15 11.04
CA VAL A 35 -9.91 9.30 9.80
C VAL A 35 -9.83 10.74 9.26
N ASP A 36 -9.53 11.71 10.13
CA ASP A 36 -9.34 13.12 9.79
C ASP A 36 -8.17 13.40 8.82
N ALA A 37 -7.31 12.40 8.57
CA ALA A 37 -6.14 12.54 7.70
C ALA A 37 -6.42 12.14 6.24
N LEU A 38 -7.54 11.47 5.94
CA LEU A 38 -7.94 11.27 4.56
C LEU A 38 -8.57 12.57 4.06
N PRO A 39 -8.08 13.16 2.95
CA PRO A 39 -8.67 14.36 2.40
C PRO A 39 -10.17 14.17 2.19
N ALA A 40 -10.99 15.20 2.40
CA ALA A 40 -12.43 15.12 2.13
C ALA A 40 -12.72 14.66 0.68
N THR A 41 -11.83 14.96 -0.27
CA THR A 41 -11.90 14.53 -1.67
C THR A 41 -11.73 13.02 -1.86
N PHE A 42 -11.19 12.31 -0.87
CA PHE A 42 -10.97 10.86 -0.95
C PHE A 42 -12.28 10.09 -1.19
N HIS A 43 -13.39 10.57 -0.62
CA HIS A 43 -14.71 9.99 -0.87
C HIS A 43 -15.13 10.10 -2.33
N GLU A 44 -14.83 11.21 -2.99
CA GLU A 44 -15.13 11.45 -4.40
C GLU A 44 -14.18 10.70 -5.34
N GLU A 45 -12.92 10.54 -4.93
CA GLU A 45 -11.87 9.89 -5.71
C GLU A 45 -11.89 8.36 -5.58
N SER A 46 -12.35 7.81 -4.45
CA SER A 46 -12.34 6.37 -4.20
C SER A 46 -13.12 5.52 -5.23
N PRO A 47 -14.29 5.93 -5.76
CA PRO A 47 -14.96 5.19 -6.82
C PRO A 47 -14.19 5.22 -8.15
N ALA A 48 -13.50 6.32 -8.45
CA ALA A 48 -12.64 6.42 -9.63
C ALA A 48 -11.41 5.52 -9.49
N LEU A 49 -10.79 5.48 -8.30
CA LEU A 49 -9.70 4.55 -7.96
C LEU A 49 -10.14 3.09 -8.13
N ARG A 50 -11.28 2.69 -7.54
CA ARG A 50 -11.81 1.32 -7.67
C ARG A 50 -12.05 0.90 -9.12
N ARG A 51 -12.53 1.82 -9.97
CA ARG A 51 -12.73 1.58 -11.41
C ARG A 51 -11.42 1.52 -12.20
N GLY A 52 -10.47 2.41 -11.88
CA GLY A 52 -9.20 2.51 -12.61
C GLY A 52 -8.19 1.44 -12.23
N LEU A 53 -8.26 0.94 -11.00
CA LEU A 53 -7.26 0.06 -10.40
C LEU A 53 -7.90 -1.15 -9.67
N PRO A 54 -8.73 -1.96 -10.36
CA PRO A 54 -9.48 -3.04 -9.71
C PRO A 54 -8.60 -4.15 -9.12
N HIS A 55 -7.38 -4.32 -9.64
CA HIS A 55 -6.39 -5.27 -9.14
C HIS A 55 -5.77 -4.86 -7.80
N TRP A 56 -5.95 -3.61 -7.37
CA TRP A 56 -5.48 -3.11 -6.07
C TRP A 56 -6.47 -3.40 -4.93
N HIS A 57 -7.36 -4.38 -5.08
CA HIS A 57 -8.13 -4.86 -3.93
C HIS A 57 -7.17 -5.31 -2.81
N PRO A 58 -7.44 -5.00 -1.52
CA PRO A 58 -6.54 -5.40 -0.42
C PRO A 58 -6.22 -6.89 -0.38
N GLU A 59 -7.19 -7.75 -0.75
CA GLU A 59 -6.99 -9.21 -0.83
C GLU A 59 -6.01 -9.64 -1.93
N ASN A 60 -5.76 -8.78 -2.92
CA ASN A 60 -4.79 -9.04 -3.97
C ASN A 60 -3.36 -8.64 -3.55
N ILE A 61 -3.15 -8.06 -2.38
CA ILE A 61 -1.79 -7.77 -1.89
C ILE A 61 -1.23 -9.02 -1.22
N GLN A 62 -0.15 -9.54 -1.79
CA GLN A 62 0.58 -10.67 -1.24
C GLN A 62 1.51 -10.25 -0.10
N ALA A 63 2.30 -9.20 -0.29
CA ALA A 63 3.33 -8.81 0.67
C ALA A 63 3.66 -7.31 0.61
N ALA A 64 4.08 -6.75 1.75
CA ALA A 64 4.68 -5.42 1.81
C ALA A 64 6.17 -5.59 2.16
N VAL A 65 7.06 -5.38 1.18
CA VAL A 65 8.49 -5.64 1.32
C VAL A 65 9.25 -4.37 1.65
N LEU A 66 10.24 -4.48 2.54
CA LEU A 66 11.07 -3.39 3.00
C LEU A 66 12.53 -3.84 2.98
N TYR A 67 13.40 -3.13 2.28
CA TYR A 67 14.79 -3.55 2.09
C TYR A 67 15.75 -2.36 1.94
N PRO A 68 17.01 -2.51 2.37
CA PRO A 68 18.02 -1.47 2.21
C PRO A 68 18.46 -1.38 0.74
N VAL A 69 18.77 -0.17 0.30
CA VAL A 69 19.34 0.14 -1.03
C VAL A 69 20.47 1.16 -0.88
N ASN A 70 21.25 1.38 -1.93
CA ASN A 70 22.25 2.44 -1.89
C ASN A 70 21.56 3.81 -1.66
N GLY A 71 22.00 4.54 -0.64
CA GLY A 71 21.42 5.84 -0.27
C GLY A 71 20.16 5.77 0.59
N GLY A 72 19.69 4.59 1.04
CA GLY A 72 18.57 4.52 1.97
C GLY A 72 17.82 3.20 2.00
N TRP A 73 16.49 3.30 1.98
CA TRP A 73 15.55 2.19 2.08
C TRP A 73 14.49 2.27 0.99
N ASN A 74 14.05 1.13 0.48
CA ASN A 74 12.89 1.01 -0.41
C ASN A 74 11.77 0.22 0.26
N ALA A 75 10.56 0.47 -0.23
CA ALA A 75 9.33 -0.14 0.22
C ALA A 75 8.46 -0.47 -1.00
N ASP A 76 8.14 -1.75 -1.16
CA ASP A 76 7.40 -2.25 -2.31
C ASP A 76 6.14 -3.01 -1.87
N ILE A 77 5.11 -2.99 -2.71
CA ILE A 77 3.88 -3.76 -2.55
C ILE A 77 3.88 -4.85 -3.63
N VAL A 78 3.78 -6.10 -3.21
CA VAL A 78 3.71 -7.27 -4.07
C VAL A 78 2.25 -7.68 -4.20
N LEU A 79 1.76 -7.82 -5.43
CA LEU A 79 0.40 -8.31 -5.71
C LEU A 79 0.42 -9.80 -6.02
N HIS A 80 -0.65 -10.52 -5.66
CA HIS A 80 -0.88 -11.92 -6.01
C HIS A 80 -0.95 -12.11 -7.53
N ASP A 81 -1.80 -11.32 -8.18
CA ASP A 81 -1.99 -11.30 -9.63
C ASP A 81 -1.59 -9.93 -10.16
N ALA A 82 -0.29 -9.66 -10.19
CA ALA A 82 0.19 -8.57 -11.01
C ALA A 82 -0.05 -8.93 -12.49
N PRO A 83 -0.78 -8.10 -13.27
CA PRO A 83 -0.86 -8.33 -14.71
C PRO A 83 0.56 -8.41 -15.28
N ASP A 84 0.82 -9.48 -16.03
CA ASP A 84 2.09 -9.77 -16.70
C ASP A 84 3.29 -10.13 -15.79
N GLY A 85 3.06 -10.48 -14.52
CA GLY A 85 4.12 -10.91 -13.60
C GLY A 85 5.06 -9.77 -13.16
N HIS A 86 4.69 -8.52 -13.43
CA HIS A 86 5.46 -7.34 -13.07
C HIS A 86 5.08 -6.81 -11.70
N LEU A 87 6.08 -6.72 -10.82
CA LEU A 87 5.89 -6.15 -9.50
C LEU A 87 5.55 -4.65 -9.59
N LEU A 88 4.38 -4.25 -9.09
CA LEU A 88 3.95 -2.86 -9.06
C LEU A 88 4.60 -2.14 -7.88
N VAL A 89 5.74 -1.51 -8.14
CA VAL A 89 6.39 -0.60 -7.21
C VAL A 89 5.72 0.77 -7.30
N LEU A 90 5.17 1.25 -6.19
CA LEU A 90 4.64 2.61 -6.09
C LEU A 90 5.80 3.60 -6.06
N ASP A 91 6.06 4.24 -7.20
CA ASP A 91 6.96 5.38 -7.25
C ASP A 91 6.32 6.58 -6.54
N LYS A 92 7.03 7.14 -5.55
CA LYS A 92 6.70 8.39 -4.86
C LYS A 92 6.88 9.64 -5.74
N GLY A 93 6.86 9.48 -7.07
CA GLY A 93 7.08 10.53 -8.07
C GLY A 93 8.48 11.15 -8.05
N THR A 94 9.44 10.59 -7.29
CA THR A 94 10.80 11.14 -7.20
C THR A 94 11.89 10.15 -7.56
N GLY A 95 11.58 8.85 -7.70
CA GLY A 95 12.55 7.80 -8.02
C GLY A 95 13.71 7.65 -7.01
N GLN A 96 13.64 8.28 -5.84
CA GLN A 96 14.69 8.26 -4.82
C GLN A 96 14.37 7.21 -3.74
N PRO A 97 15.36 6.65 -3.02
CA PRO A 97 15.08 5.89 -1.79
C PRO A 97 14.46 6.75 -0.67
N PHE A 98 13.91 6.12 0.36
CA PHE A 98 13.60 6.75 1.65
C PHE A 98 14.88 6.94 2.47
N ALA A 99 15.00 8.04 3.21
CA ALA A 99 16.23 8.33 3.95
C ALA A 99 16.51 7.31 5.06
N ASN A 100 15.46 6.71 5.62
CA ASN A 100 15.59 5.67 6.63
C ASN A 100 14.42 4.67 6.59
N ARG A 101 14.60 3.56 7.32
CA ARG A 101 13.63 2.48 7.44
C ARG A 101 12.26 2.95 7.96
N ALA A 102 12.25 3.85 8.94
CA ALA A 102 11.01 4.31 9.57
C ALA A 102 10.13 5.11 8.60
N GLN A 103 10.73 5.92 7.73
CA GLN A 103 10.00 6.63 6.68
C GLN A 103 9.38 5.69 5.65
N ALA A 104 10.13 4.67 5.21
CA ALA A 104 9.65 3.66 4.29
C ALA A 104 8.50 2.82 4.92
N GLU A 105 8.61 2.47 6.20
CA GLU A 105 7.53 1.76 6.92
C GLU A 105 6.29 2.64 7.14
N LYS A 106 6.47 3.93 7.41
CA LYS A 106 5.35 4.89 7.45
C LYS A 106 4.63 4.99 6.12
N PHE A 107 5.37 5.05 5.00
CA PHE A 107 4.79 5.05 3.67
C PHE A 107 3.93 3.80 3.42
N LEU A 108 4.44 2.60 3.73
CA LEU A 108 3.67 1.36 3.60
C LEU A 108 2.38 1.38 4.45
N LEU A 109 2.47 1.91 5.68
CA LEU A 109 1.31 2.03 6.55
C LEU A 109 0.27 3.00 6.00
N ASP A 110 0.68 4.17 5.53
CA ASP A 110 -0.21 5.16 4.93
C ASP A 110 -0.87 4.62 3.67
N PHE A 111 -0.11 3.91 2.83
CA PHE A 111 -0.61 3.23 1.64
C PHE A 111 -1.68 2.18 1.99
N VAL A 112 -1.38 1.25 2.90
CA VAL A 112 -2.32 0.19 3.31
C VAL A 112 -3.57 0.80 3.96
N THR A 113 -3.42 1.89 4.71
CA THR A 113 -4.55 2.62 5.30
C THR A 113 -5.46 3.19 4.21
N ALA A 114 -4.89 3.95 3.26
CA ALA A 114 -5.64 4.55 2.17
C ALA A 114 -6.31 3.49 1.30
N LEU A 115 -5.60 2.40 0.99
CA LEU A 115 -6.16 1.34 0.17
C LEU A 115 -7.31 0.61 0.86
N THR A 116 -7.13 0.27 2.15
CA THR A 116 -8.19 -0.38 2.92
C THR A 116 -9.40 0.55 3.02
N ALA A 117 -9.19 1.86 3.23
CA ALA A 117 -10.27 2.84 3.27
C ALA A 117 -11.01 3.00 1.92
N ALA A 118 -10.33 2.81 0.78
CA ALA A 118 -10.96 2.89 -0.54
C ALA A 118 -11.90 1.70 -0.82
N TRP A 119 -11.57 0.52 -0.32
CA TRP A 119 -12.23 -0.74 -0.66
C TRP A 119 -13.15 -1.30 0.42
N ALA A 120 -12.74 -1.18 1.68
CA ALA A 120 -13.48 -1.61 2.87
C ALA A 120 -13.41 -0.48 3.92
N PRO A 121 -14.03 0.69 3.65
CA PRO A 121 -13.97 1.84 4.54
C PRO A 121 -14.34 1.47 5.97
N GLU A 122 -15.36 0.66 6.19
CA GLU A 122 -15.81 0.17 7.49
C GLU A 122 -14.72 -0.56 8.30
N ALA A 123 -13.75 -1.19 7.63
CA ALA A 123 -12.66 -1.89 8.31
C ALA A 123 -11.66 -0.93 8.96
N VAL A 124 -11.62 0.33 8.52
CA VAL A 124 -10.70 1.37 9.01
C VAL A 124 -11.45 2.56 9.63
N LEU A 125 -12.71 2.73 9.27
CA LEU A 125 -13.58 3.87 9.50
C LEU A 125 -14.94 3.38 10.03
N PRO A 126 -15.02 2.92 11.29
CA PRO A 126 -16.25 2.33 11.83
C PRO A 126 -17.46 3.29 11.82
N ASP A 127 -17.24 4.61 11.98
CA ASP A 127 -18.31 5.62 11.93
C ASP A 127 -18.79 5.95 10.50
N LEU A 128 -18.01 5.60 9.46
CA LEU A 128 -18.37 5.88 8.07
C LEU A 128 -19.35 4.84 7.49
N ALA A 129 -19.34 3.62 8.04
CA ALA A 129 -20.25 2.54 7.63
C ALA A 129 -21.72 2.90 7.88
N GLU A 130 -22.01 3.66 8.95
CA GLU A 130 -23.37 4.14 9.25
C GLU A 130 -23.82 5.25 8.29
N SER A 131 -22.91 6.10 7.82
CA SER A 131 -23.21 7.21 6.90
C SER A 131 -23.41 6.75 5.45
N LEU A 132 -22.71 5.69 5.01
CA LEU A 132 -22.84 5.13 3.67
C LEU A 132 -24.07 4.20 3.50
N ALA A 133 -24.67 3.76 4.60
CA ALA A 133 -25.86 2.91 4.60
C ALA A 133 -27.18 3.70 4.77
N ALA A 134 -27.11 5.01 5.02
CA ALA A 134 -28.23 5.94 5.21
C ALA A 134 -28.57 6.70 3.92
#